data_AF-A0AAD6N9D2-F1
#
_entry.id   AF-A0AAD6N9D2-F1
#
_cell.length_a   1.000
_cell.length_b   1.000
_cell.length_c   1.000
_cell.angle_alpha   90.00
_cell.angle_beta   90.00
_cell.angle_gamma   90.00
#
_symmetry.space_group_name_H-M   'P 1'
#
loop_
_entity.id
_entity.type
_entity.pdbx_description
1 polymer ?
#
loop_
_entity_poly.entity_id
_entity_poly.type
_entity_poly.pdbx_seq_one_letter_code
_entity_poly.pdbx_strand_id
1 'polypeptide(L)'
;MAALKTTRSKNSSARKLKRQKQCRRKTNMMKKASEYSKMCNADVCVGIRMRETGQVYILSADASGFWAFLTSQLSSHYPTPTVMTDRDLEKSREEAASRKQR
;
A
#
# COMPACT_ATOMS: atom_id res chain seq x y z
N MET A 1 -44.81 17.81 -13.20
CA MET A 1 -43.90 16.81 -12.59
C MET A 1 -42.45 17.16 -12.97
N ALA A 2 -41.72 17.91 -12.14
CA ALA A 2 -40.34 18.30 -12.46
C ALA A 2 -39.36 17.19 -12.04
N ALA A 3 -38.58 16.68 -13.00
CA ALA A 3 -37.57 15.65 -12.77
C ALA A 3 -36.38 16.22 -11.97
N LEU A 4 -36.10 15.62 -10.81
CA LEU A 4 -34.96 15.94 -9.96
C LEU A 4 -33.66 15.56 -10.70
N LYS A 5 -32.89 16.56 -11.15
CA LYS A 5 -31.56 16.37 -11.75
C LYS A 5 -30.60 15.78 -10.71
N THR A 6 -30.14 14.56 -10.97
CA THR A 6 -29.17 13.81 -10.17
C THR A 6 -27.77 14.46 -10.21
N THR A 7 -27.44 15.28 -9.20
CA THR A 7 -26.09 15.87 -9.00
C THR A 7 -25.06 14.88 -8.40
N ARG A 8 -25.45 13.62 -8.15
CA ARG A 8 -24.67 12.61 -7.41
C ARG A 8 -23.43 12.07 -8.15
N SER A 9 -23.35 12.23 -9.48
CA SER A 9 -22.35 11.56 -10.33
C SER A 9 -20.93 12.14 -10.22
N LYS A 10 -20.75 13.46 -10.30
CA LYS A 10 -19.42 14.12 -10.35
C LYS A 10 -18.57 13.95 -9.08
N ASN A 11 -19.20 13.90 -7.91
CA ASN A 11 -18.47 13.72 -6.64
C ASN A 11 -17.95 12.29 -6.44
N SER A 12 -18.62 11.30 -7.04
CA SER A 12 -18.20 9.90 -6.96
C SER A 12 -16.93 9.63 -7.79
N SER A 13 -16.80 10.26 -8.96
CA SER A 13 -15.64 10.11 -9.83
C SER A 13 -14.38 10.77 -9.24
N ALA A 14 -14.51 11.97 -8.67
CA ALA A 14 -13.40 12.66 -8.01
C ALA A 14 -12.84 11.85 -6.81
N ARG A 15 -13.71 11.27 -5.97
CA ARG A 15 -13.29 10.39 -4.87
C ARG A 15 -12.58 9.13 -5.37
N LYS A 16 -13.10 8.50 -6.43
CA LYS A 16 -12.46 7.34 -7.06
C LYS A 16 -11.06 7.69 -7.60
N LEU A 17 -10.92 8.82 -8.29
CA LEU A 17 -9.63 9.29 -8.81
C LEU A 17 -8.63 9.60 -7.68
N LYS A 18 -9.09 10.23 -6.59
CA LYS A 18 -8.26 10.48 -5.40
C LYS A 18 -7.78 9.16 -4.79
N ARG A 19 -8.68 8.19 -4.61
CA ARG A 19 -8.33 6.85 -4.10
C ARG A 19 -7.34 6.13 -5.01
N GLN A 20 -7.53 6.19 -6.33
CA GLN A 20 -6.61 5.60 -7.30
C GLN A 20 -5.21 6.23 -7.22
N LYS A 21 -5.14 7.57 -7.14
CA LYS A 21 -3.86 8.29 -6.96
C LYS A 21 -3.18 7.90 -5.66
N GLN A 22 -3.95 7.77 -4.57
CA GLN A 22 -3.43 7.34 -3.27
C GLN A 22 -2.89 5.91 -3.32
N CYS A 23 -3.65 4.96 -3.90
CA CYS A 23 -3.19 3.58 -4.09
C CYS A 23 -1.89 3.53 -4.91
N ARG A 24 -1.82 4.26 -6.03
CA ARG A 24 -0.61 4.35 -6.86
C ARG A 24 0.59 4.88 -6.09
N ARG A 25 0.41 5.96 -5.31
CA ARG A 25 1.49 6.54 -4.49
C ARG A 25 1.96 5.57 -3.41
N LYS A 26 1.03 4.91 -2.73
CA LYS A 26 1.33 3.88 -1.73
C LYS A 26 2.19 2.77 -2.33
N THR A 27 1.74 2.17 -3.44
CA THR A 27 2.45 1.09 -4.11
C THR A 27 3.82 1.52 -4.63
N ASN A 28 3.93 2.72 -5.22
CA ASN A 28 5.21 3.22 -5.71
C ASN A 28 6.20 3.47 -4.57
N MET A 29 5.73 3.99 -3.43
CA MET A 29 6.58 4.20 -2.26
C MET A 29 7.13 2.88 -1.73
N MET A 30 6.30 1.85 -1.59
CA MET A 30 6.75 0.52 -1.18
C MET A 30 7.79 -0.05 -2.15
N LYS A 31 7.57 0.10 -3.47
CA LYS A 31 8.55 -0.32 -4.48
C LYS A 31 9.90 0.39 -4.34
N LYS A 32 9.88 1.71 -4.15
CA LYS A 32 11.12 2.49 -4.00
C LYS A 32 11.89 2.14 -2.72
N ALA A 33 11.19 1.84 -1.64
CA ALA A 33 11.82 1.37 -0.41
C ALA A 33 12.52 0.01 -0.61
N SER A 34 11.86 -0.95 -1.26
CA SER A 34 12.46 -2.25 -1.61
C SER A 34 13.64 -2.10 -2.58
N GLU A 35 13.52 -1.27 -3.61
CA GLU A 35 14.61 -0.98 -4.55
C GLU A 35 15.83 -0.39 -3.82
N TYR A 36 15.60 0.55 -2.90
CA TYR A 36 16.68 1.16 -2.11
C TYR A 36 17.36 0.16 -1.19
N SER A 37 16.59 -0.68 -0.49
CA SER A 37 17.13 -1.75 0.35
C SER A 37 18.10 -2.63 -0.44
N LYS A 38 17.71 -3.08 -1.63
CA LYS A 38 18.53 -3.92 -2.51
C LYS A 38 19.75 -3.18 -3.08
N MET A 39 19.57 -1.94 -3.51
CA MET A 39 20.63 -1.14 -4.12
C MET A 39 21.72 -0.75 -3.13
N CYS A 40 21.33 -0.45 -1.89
CA CYS A 40 22.23 0.09 -0.87
C CYS A 40 22.56 -0.92 0.23
N ASN A 41 22.10 -2.17 0.12
CA ASN A 41 22.20 -3.20 1.16
C ASN A 41 21.78 -2.67 2.55
N ALA A 42 20.62 -2.01 2.57
CA ALA A 42 20.09 -1.34 3.75
C ALA A 42 18.82 -2.03 4.25
N ASP A 43 18.69 -2.18 5.56
CA ASP A 43 17.46 -2.66 6.18
C ASP A 43 16.43 -1.53 6.25
N VAL A 44 15.38 -1.62 5.42
CA VAL A 44 14.38 -0.56 5.28
C VAL A 44 13.02 -1.05 5.77
N CYS A 45 12.34 -0.20 6.54
CA CYS A 45 10.94 -0.41 6.91
C CYS A 45 10.10 0.82 6.59
N VAL A 46 8.89 0.61 6.04
CA VAL A 46 7.93 1.68 5.75
C VAL A 46 6.58 1.38 6.37
N GLY A 47 6.18 2.20 7.35
CA GLY A 47 4.86 2.17 7.96
C GLY A 47 3.94 3.26 7.42
N ILE A 48 2.72 2.91 7.02
CA ILE A 48 1.71 3.85 6.51
C ILE A 48 0.41 3.65 7.27
N ARG A 49 -0.01 4.64 8.05
CA ARG A 49 -1.34 4.66 8.67
C ARG A 49 -2.30 5.53 7.86
N MET A 50 -3.37 4.91 7.35
CA MET A 50 -4.49 5.60 6.74
C MET A 50 -5.34 6.21 7.85
N ARG A 51 -5.21 7.52 8.07
CA ARG A 51 -5.95 8.21 9.13
C ARG A 51 -7.47 8.08 9.00
N GLU A 52 -7.97 8.04 7.76
CA GLU A 52 -9.41 7.90 7.48
C GLU A 52 -9.97 6.53 7.90
N THR A 53 -9.18 5.44 7.80
CA THR A 53 -9.66 4.08 8.05
C THR A 53 -8.98 3.39 9.22
N GLY A 54 -8.01 4.02 9.86
CA GLY A 54 -7.13 3.41 10.87
C GLY A 54 -6.17 2.35 10.32
N GLN A 55 -6.35 1.90 9.06
CA GLN A 55 -5.60 0.81 8.46
C GLN A 55 -4.10 1.14 8.39
N VAL A 56 -3.29 0.22 8.89
CA VAL A 56 -1.83 0.28 8.81
C VAL A 56 -1.34 -0.65 7.70
N TYR A 57 -0.39 -0.18 6.91
CA TYR A 57 0.39 -0.97 5.95
C TYR A 57 1.85 -0.91 6.34
N ILE A 58 2.52 -2.04 6.41
CA ILE A 58 3.94 -2.13 6.74
C ILE A 58 4.63 -2.84 5.60
N LEU A 59 5.71 -2.27 5.08
CA LEU A 59 6.69 -2.98 4.29
C LEU A 59 7.92 -3.22 5.15
N SER A 60 8.35 -4.47 5.22
CA SER A 60 9.61 -4.89 5.83
C SER A 60 10.53 -5.39 4.70
N ALA A 61 11.47 -4.54 4.31
CA ALA A 61 12.51 -4.79 3.31
C ALA A 61 13.87 -4.87 4.03
N ASP A 62 13.95 -5.82 4.95
CA ASP A 62 15.09 -6.09 5.82
C ASP A 62 15.40 -7.58 5.78
N ALA A 63 16.56 -7.94 5.24
CA ALA A 63 17.00 -9.33 5.21
C ALA A 63 17.40 -9.83 6.61
N SER A 64 17.81 -8.91 7.48
CA SER A 64 18.25 -9.19 8.86
C SER A 64 17.10 -9.36 9.86
N GLY A 65 15.89 -8.92 9.51
CA GLY A 65 14.77 -8.86 10.46
C GLY A 65 14.94 -7.78 11.54
N PHE A 66 15.84 -6.82 11.36
CA PHE A 66 16.10 -5.73 12.32
C PHE A 66 14.84 -4.96 12.72
N TRP A 67 13.87 -4.80 11.80
CA TRP A 67 12.62 -4.08 12.05
C TRP A 67 11.47 -4.97 12.53
N ALA A 68 11.71 -6.27 12.80
CA ALA A 68 10.67 -7.21 13.25
C ALA A 68 10.00 -6.80 14.57
N PHE A 69 10.67 -6.02 15.43
CA PHE A 69 10.04 -5.52 16.65
C PHE A 69 8.88 -4.56 16.35
N LEU A 70 8.94 -3.81 15.24
CA LEU A 70 7.90 -2.85 14.88
C LEU A 70 6.59 -3.56 14.51
N THR A 71 6.69 -4.66 13.75
CA THR A 71 5.51 -5.47 13.41
C THR A 71 4.92 -6.12 14.65
N SER A 72 5.76 -6.57 15.59
CA SER A 72 5.32 -7.10 16.89
C SER A 72 4.55 -6.06 17.72
N GLN A 73 5.06 -4.83 17.84
CA GLN A 73 4.39 -3.74 18.56
C GLN A 73 3.03 -3.37 17.96
N LEU A 74 2.88 -3.53 16.64
CA LEU A 74 1.64 -3.22 15.92
C LEU A 74 0.69 -4.42 15.82
N SER A 75 1.07 -5.61 16.30
CA SER A 75 0.26 -6.82 16.19
C SER A 75 -1.10 -6.72 16.88
N SER A 76 -1.20 -5.89 17.94
CA SER A 76 -2.43 -5.63 18.69
C SER A 76 -3.26 -4.46 18.16
N HIS A 77 -2.79 -3.76 17.12
CA HIS A 77 -3.48 -2.60 16.54
C HIS A 77 -4.72 -3.03 15.74
N TYR A 78 -5.81 -2.27 15.86
CA TYR A 78 -7.03 -2.45 15.07
C TYR A 78 -7.27 -1.27 14.10
N PRO A 79 -7.60 -1.50 12.82
CA PRO A 79 -7.69 -2.80 12.14
C PRO A 79 -6.31 -3.48 11.97
N THR A 80 -6.32 -4.80 11.81
CA THR A 80 -5.11 -5.62 11.65
C THR A 80 -4.19 -5.03 10.58
N PRO A 81 -2.93 -4.70 10.93
CA PRO A 81 -1.98 -4.17 9.96
C PRO A 81 -1.75 -5.14 8.80
N THR A 82 -1.67 -4.60 7.58
CA THR A 82 -1.25 -5.37 6.41
C THR A 82 0.27 -5.31 6.33
N VAL A 83 0.93 -6.42 6.65
CA VAL A 83 2.38 -6.55 6.52
C VAL A 83 2.71 -7.13 5.15
N MET A 84 3.70 -6.54 4.48
CA MET A 84 4.26 -7.03 3.23
C MET A 84 5.77 -7.16 3.40
N THR A 85 6.32 -8.24 2.89
CA THR A 85 7.76 -8.45 2.76
C THR A 85 8.21 -8.16 1.34
N ASP A 86 9.52 -8.10 1.11
CA ASP A 86 10.06 -8.03 -0.26
C ASP A 86 9.57 -9.16 -1.16
N ARG A 87 9.39 -10.37 -0.61
CA ARG A 87 8.88 -11.52 -1.35
C ARG A 87 7.45 -11.30 -1.85
N ASP A 88 6.61 -10.70 -1.00
CA ASP A 88 5.23 -10.38 -1.36
C ASP A 88 5.16 -9.30 -2.45
N LEU A 89 6.09 -8.34 -2.41
CA LEU A 89 6.21 -7.34 -3.46
C LEU A 89 6.61 -7.96 -4.80
N GLU A 90 7.56 -8.89 -4.83
CA GLU A 90 7.94 -9.59 -6.06
C GLU A 90 6.80 -10.43 -6.62
N LYS A 91 6.09 -11.19 -5.77
CA LYS A 91 4.90 -11.93 -6.18
C LYS A 91 3.84 -11.02 -6.80
N SER A 92 3.64 -9.82 -6.23
CA SER A 92 2.70 -8.84 -6.79
C SER A 92 3.15 -8.27 -8.15
N ARG A 93 4.46 -8.21 -8.42
CA ARG A 93 5.01 -7.79 -9.73
C ARG A 93 4.78 -8.87 -10.78
N GLU A 94 5.03 -10.13 -10.43
CA GLU A 94 4.84 -11.28 -11.33
C GLU A 94 3.37 -11.42 -11.72
N GLU A 95 2.45 -11.37 -10.76
CA GLU A 95 1.01 -11.42 -11.03
C GLU A 95 0.53 -10.27 -11.92
N ALA A 96 1.09 -9.07 -11.75
CA ALA A 96 0.77 -7.92 -12.59
C ALA A 96 1.35 -8.02 -14.01
N ALA A 97 2.49 -8.70 -14.19
CA ALA A 97 3.11 -8.94 -15.48
C ALA A 97 2.31 -10.01 -16.28
N SER A 98 1.92 -11.11 -15.64
CA SER A 98 1.13 -12.17 -16.28
C SER A 98 -0.25 -11.70 -16.72
N ARG A 99 -0.87 -10.74 -16.02
CA ARG A 99 -2.15 -10.12 -16.42
C ARG A 99 -2.06 -9.18 -17.63
N LYS A 100 -0.87 -8.72 -18.01
CA LYS A 100 -0.66 -7.87 -19.19
C LYS A 100 -0.40 -8.65 -20.48
N GLN A 101 -0.10 -9.95 -20.36
CA GLN A 101 0.14 -10.87 -21.48
C GLN A 101 -1.11 -11.69 -21.85
N ARG A 102 -2.23 -11.47 -21.17
CA ARG A 102 -3.56 -11.99 -21.51
C ARG A 102 -4.43 -10.85 -22.01
#